data_AF-A0A1J4SK34-F1
#
_entry.id   AF-A0A1J4SK34-F1
#
_cell.length_a   1.000
_cell.length_b   1.000
_cell.length_c   1.000
_cell.angle_alpha   90.00
_cell.angle_beta   90.00
_cell.angle_gamma   90.00
#
_symmetry.space_group_name_H-M   'P 1'
#
loop_
_entity.id
_entity.type
_entity.pdbx_description
1 polymer ?
#
loop_
_entity_poly.entity_id
_entity_poly.type
_entity_poly.pdbx_seq_one_letter_code
_entity_poly.pdbx_strand_id
1 'polypeptide(L)'
;MYAKACFALLVFFIMLITLQNAPYLAHGYMLHAAPMLALCLLAYAILRADGPPATSRVFWALAVVAATSVALELGFAMYKRKPFDENGVVTLTSFAQLLSSSFVSFAIWRRRKNAGRFRLTDKSSIWLIIALGFLYLAADEEILLHEGAGHAVNKIFGLGEVGLWAHLDDMLVGLYGVVGVAALWLYRRELLLFPACVRLLAVGFVFLVLSVAADAASHRPDFFVGLLGPQRGMTAYNLGEDVDELAKLISEMFFLTGFSSGLRVARGRTGAAAGKKAAA
;
A
#
# COMPACT_ATOMS: atom_id res chain seq x y z
N MET A 1 4.81 24.22 1.54
CA MET A 1 4.73 23.94 0.10
C MET A 1 4.56 22.44 -0.19
N TYR A 2 5.49 21.57 0.22
CA TYR A 2 5.44 20.12 -0.09
C TYR A 2 4.13 19.40 0.29
N ALA A 3 3.63 19.57 1.52
CA ALA A 3 2.39 18.90 1.96
C ALA A 3 1.17 19.26 1.09
N LYS A 4 1.10 20.52 0.62
CA LYS A 4 0.03 20.97 -0.28
C LYS A 4 0.14 20.32 -1.66
N ALA A 5 1.36 20.15 -2.18
CA ALA A 5 1.59 19.49 -3.46
C ALA A 5 1.23 17.99 -3.40
N CYS A 6 1.64 17.28 -2.35
CA CYS A 6 1.25 15.88 -2.15
C CYS A 6 -0.27 15.71 -2.03
N PHE A 7 -0.93 16.60 -1.29
CA PHE A 7 -2.38 16.58 -1.19
C PHE A 7 -3.05 16.83 -2.54
N ALA A 8 -2.60 17.83 -3.30
CA ALA A 8 -3.14 18.10 -4.63
C ALA A 8 -2.94 16.91 -5.59
N LEU A 9 -1.78 16.25 -5.55
CA LEU A 9 -1.52 15.05 -6.35
C LEU A 9 -2.43 13.89 -5.94
N LEU A 10 -2.59 13.64 -4.63
CA LEU A 10 -3.46 12.58 -4.13
C LEU A 10 -4.92 12.81 -4.57
N VAL A 11 -5.42 14.03 -4.40
CA VAL A 11 -6.77 14.42 -4.85
C VAL A 11 -6.90 14.27 -6.37
N PHE A 12 -5.88 14.67 -7.14
CA PHE A 12 -5.88 14.52 -8.59
C PHE A 12 -5.97 13.06 -9.02
N PHE A 13 -5.14 12.17 -8.47
CA PHE A 13 -5.18 10.74 -8.81
C PHE A 13 -6.50 10.11 -8.43
N ILE A 14 -7.03 10.40 -7.24
CA ILE A 14 -8.34 9.89 -6.83
C ILE A 14 -9.43 10.39 -7.80
N MET A 15 -9.44 11.67 -8.17
CA MET A 15 -10.41 12.17 -9.15
C MET A 15 -10.27 11.48 -10.50
N LEU A 16 -9.04 11.24 -10.96
CA LEU A 16 -8.79 10.54 -12.23
C LEU A 16 -9.37 9.12 -12.21
N ILE A 17 -9.11 8.36 -11.15
CA ILE A 17 -9.59 6.99 -11.02
C ILE A 17 -11.11 6.95 -10.84
N THR A 18 -11.67 7.88 -10.05
CA THR A 18 -13.13 8.07 -9.94
C THR A 18 -13.76 8.36 -11.31
N LEU A 19 -13.11 9.16 -12.16
CA LEU A 19 -13.61 9.43 -13.51
C LEU A 19 -13.51 8.21 -14.43
N GLN A 20 -12.43 7.42 -14.36
CA GLN A 20 -12.29 6.17 -15.11
C GLN A 20 -13.37 5.15 -14.75
N ASN A 21 -13.76 5.12 -13.46
CA ASN A 21 -14.79 4.22 -12.94
C ASN A 21 -16.21 4.80 -12.99
N ALA A 22 -16.41 6.00 -13.54
CA ALA A 22 -17.69 6.70 -13.56
C ALA A 22 -18.91 5.86 -14.03
N PRO A 23 -18.82 4.97 -15.04
CA PRO A 23 -19.94 4.14 -15.46
C PRO A 23 -20.45 3.17 -14.39
N TYR A 24 -19.54 2.65 -13.55
CA TYR A 24 -19.86 1.77 -12.43
C TYR A 24 -20.42 2.58 -11.25
N LEU A 25 -19.84 3.76 -11.03
CA LEU A 25 -20.22 4.69 -9.96
C LEU A 25 -21.56 5.40 -10.21
N ALA A 26 -22.06 5.41 -11.45
CA ALA A 26 -23.40 5.89 -11.76
C ALA A 26 -24.51 5.05 -11.10
N HIS A 27 -24.21 3.79 -10.73
CA HIS A 27 -25.17 2.84 -10.14
C HIS A 27 -25.07 2.74 -8.61
N GLY A 28 -23.94 3.16 -8.03
CA GLY A 28 -23.69 3.19 -6.59
C GLY A 28 -23.11 4.54 -6.21
N TYR A 29 -23.93 5.34 -5.50
CA TYR A 29 -23.71 6.75 -5.11
C TYR A 29 -22.24 7.13 -4.85
N MET A 30 -21.92 8.42 -5.05
CA MET A 30 -20.64 9.10 -4.73
C MET A 30 -20.09 8.86 -3.29
N LEU A 31 -20.74 8.03 -2.48
CA LEU A 31 -20.34 7.57 -1.16
C LEU A 31 -18.93 6.94 -1.13
N HIS A 32 -18.47 6.29 -2.21
CA HIS A 32 -17.08 5.80 -2.30
C HIS A 32 -16.04 6.95 -2.24
N ALA A 33 -16.41 8.18 -2.60
CA ALA A 33 -15.51 9.33 -2.48
C ALA A 33 -15.28 9.73 -1.02
N ALA A 34 -16.15 9.32 -0.08
CA ALA A 34 -16.02 9.65 1.34
C ALA A 34 -14.78 8.99 1.99
N PRO A 35 -14.55 7.66 1.92
CA PRO A 35 -13.31 7.07 2.43
C PRO A 35 -12.07 7.63 1.73
N MET A 36 -12.15 7.93 0.42
CA MET A 36 -11.05 8.54 -0.32
C MET A 36 -10.70 9.95 0.15
N LEU A 37 -11.71 10.80 0.36
CA LEU A 37 -11.52 12.14 0.90
C LEU A 37 -10.95 12.08 2.33
N ALA A 38 -11.43 11.14 3.14
CA ALA A 38 -10.91 10.93 4.49
C ALA A 38 -9.41 10.56 4.47
N LEU A 39 -8.97 9.68 3.55
CA LEU A 39 -7.55 9.36 3.36
C LEU A 39 -6.74 10.58 2.91
N CYS A 40 -7.26 11.35 1.96
CA CYS A 40 -6.64 12.61 1.53
C CYS A 40 -6.39 13.56 2.70
N LEU A 41 -7.42 13.78 3.51
CA LEU A 41 -7.35 14.65 4.68
C LEU A 41 -6.40 14.10 5.74
N LEU A 42 -6.40 12.78 5.96
CA LEU A 42 -5.49 12.12 6.89
C LEU A 42 -4.03 12.23 6.43
N ALA A 43 -3.74 11.96 5.15
CA ALA A 43 -2.41 12.11 4.55
C ALA A 43 -1.91 13.55 4.68
N TYR A 44 -2.78 14.54 4.38
CA TYR A 44 -2.47 15.94 4.59
C TYR A 44 -2.18 16.26 6.06
N ALA A 45 -3.00 15.74 6.98
CA ALA A 45 -2.81 15.92 8.42
C ALA A 45 -1.49 15.32 8.92
N ILE A 46 -1.03 14.19 8.37
CA ILE A 46 0.28 13.59 8.68
C ILE A 46 1.42 14.47 8.12
N LEU A 47 1.25 15.00 6.91
CA LEU A 47 2.28 15.75 6.20
C LEU A 47 2.41 17.22 6.64
N ARG A 48 1.38 17.83 7.25
CA ARG A 48 1.40 19.24 7.71
C ARG A 48 2.52 19.51 8.70
N ALA A 49 3.00 20.75 8.80
CA ALA A 49 4.23 21.10 9.53
C ALA A 49 4.11 20.96 11.06
N ASP A 50 2.93 21.25 11.62
CA ASP A 50 2.69 21.43 13.07
C ASP A 50 2.86 20.17 13.92
N GLY A 51 3.03 19.02 13.27
CA GLY A 51 3.20 17.72 13.90
C GLY A 51 2.24 16.70 13.31
N PRO A 52 2.70 15.47 13.03
CA PRO A 52 1.80 14.39 12.67
C PRO A 52 0.82 14.12 13.83
N PRO A 53 -0.40 13.65 13.54
CA PRO A 53 -1.32 13.20 14.58
C PRO A 53 -0.67 12.12 15.47
N ALA A 54 -1.26 11.90 16.64
CA ALA A 54 -0.88 10.76 17.46
C ALA A 54 -0.99 9.46 16.64
N THR A 55 -0.01 8.57 16.78
CA THR A 55 0.10 7.33 16.00
C THR A 55 -1.18 6.48 16.11
N SER A 56 -1.79 6.41 17.29
CA SER A 56 -3.07 5.73 17.49
C SER A 56 -4.23 6.36 16.71
N ARG A 57 -4.28 7.69 16.57
CA ARG A 57 -5.32 8.37 15.78
C ARG A 57 -5.20 8.06 14.29
N VAL A 58 -3.97 7.94 13.78
CA VAL A 58 -3.73 7.54 12.40
C VAL A 58 -4.24 6.13 12.17
N PHE A 59 -3.89 5.18 13.04
CA PHE A 59 -4.34 3.81 12.95
C PHE A 59 -5.87 3.69 12.93
N TRP A 60 -6.55 4.30 13.92
CA TRP A 60 -8.01 4.21 14.00
C TRP A 60 -8.72 4.93 12.85
N ALA A 61 -8.18 6.05 12.36
CA ALA A 61 -8.73 6.71 11.19
C ALA A 61 -8.65 5.79 9.95
N LEU A 62 -7.53 5.10 9.75
CA LEU A 62 -7.38 4.14 8.66
C LEU A 62 -8.31 2.94 8.83
N ALA A 63 -8.48 2.44 10.06
CA ALA A 63 -9.40 1.33 10.35
C ALA A 63 -10.85 1.70 10.01
N VAL A 64 -11.28 2.93 10.37
CA VAL A 64 -12.60 3.43 10.01
C VAL A 64 -12.76 3.56 8.50
N VAL A 65 -11.73 4.05 7.79
CA VAL A 65 -11.78 4.12 6.33
C VAL A 65 -11.89 2.73 5.71
N ALA A 66 -11.02 1.79 6.08
CA ALA A 66 -11.03 0.43 5.56
C ALA A 66 -12.37 -0.27 5.83
N ALA A 67 -12.88 -0.19 7.07
CA ALA A 67 -14.18 -0.74 7.42
C ALA A 67 -15.33 -0.11 6.62
N THR A 68 -15.27 1.21 6.39
CA THR A 68 -16.26 1.91 5.56
C THR A 68 -16.21 1.44 4.12
N SER A 69 -15.01 1.29 3.53
CA SER A 69 -14.83 0.79 2.18
C SER A 69 -15.36 -0.62 2.01
N VAL A 70 -15.05 -1.52 2.94
CA VAL A 70 -15.58 -2.90 2.94
C VAL A 70 -17.10 -2.91 3.10
N ALA A 71 -17.66 -2.10 4.01
CA ALA A 71 -19.11 -2.02 4.20
C ALA A 71 -19.83 -1.48 2.96
N LEU A 72 -19.24 -0.50 2.27
CA LEU A 72 -19.78 0.02 1.01
C LEU A 72 -19.75 -1.04 -0.10
N GLU A 73 -18.64 -1.79 -0.20
CA GLU A 73 -18.48 -2.88 -1.17
C GLU A 73 -19.54 -3.96 -0.96
N LEU A 74 -19.66 -4.47 0.28
CA LEU A 74 -20.62 -5.52 0.65
C LEU A 74 -22.09 -5.05 0.57
N GLY A 75 -22.36 -3.81 0.97
CA GLY A 75 -23.73 -3.31 1.11
C GLY A 75 -24.38 -2.95 -0.22
N PHE A 76 -23.60 -2.50 -1.20
CA PHE A 76 -24.11 -2.02 -2.48
C PHE A 76 -23.76 -2.93 -3.65
N ALA A 77 -22.87 -3.93 -3.46
CA ALA A 77 -22.33 -4.74 -4.56
C ALA A 77 -21.92 -3.85 -5.75
N MET A 78 -21.23 -2.74 -5.46
CA MET A 78 -21.01 -1.65 -6.44
C MET A 78 -20.20 -2.09 -7.65
N TYR A 79 -19.39 -3.14 -7.49
CA TYR A 79 -18.64 -3.80 -8.55
C TYR A 79 -19.16 -5.23 -8.75
N LYS A 80 -19.17 -5.71 -10.00
CA LYS A 80 -19.92 -6.91 -10.41
C LYS A 80 -19.42 -8.18 -9.70
N ARG A 81 -20.35 -9.14 -9.57
CA ARG A 81 -20.20 -10.59 -9.25
C ARG A 81 -19.51 -11.00 -7.94
N LYS A 82 -18.53 -10.29 -7.40
CA LYS A 82 -17.90 -10.59 -6.10
C LYS A 82 -17.53 -9.30 -5.35
N PRO A 83 -17.74 -9.21 -4.02
CA PRO A 83 -17.02 -8.21 -3.23
C PRO A 83 -15.53 -8.46 -3.44
N PHE A 84 -14.73 -7.39 -3.59
CA PHE A 84 -13.28 -7.46 -3.90
C PHE A 84 -12.89 -7.74 -5.35
N ASP A 85 -13.76 -7.43 -6.32
CA ASP A 85 -13.34 -7.37 -7.72
C ASP A 85 -12.31 -6.24 -7.93
N GLU A 86 -11.39 -6.44 -8.87
CA GLU A 86 -10.41 -5.42 -9.27
C GLU A 86 -11.15 -4.14 -9.70
N ASN A 87 -10.65 -2.97 -9.30
CA ASN A 87 -11.28 -1.65 -9.45
C ASN A 87 -12.34 -1.28 -8.40
N GLY A 88 -12.56 -2.12 -7.38
CA GLY A 88 -13.48 -1.86 -6.28
C GLY A 88 -13.11 -0.70 -5.36
N VAL A 89 -13.99 -0.36 -4.41
CA VAL A 89 -13.69 0.68 -3.39
C VAL A 89 -12.52 0.26 -2.51
N VAL A 90 -12.35 -1.04 -2.31
CA VAL A 90 -11.22 -1.63 -1.58
C VAL A 90 -9.90 -1.40 -2.32
N THR A 91 -9.82 -1.70 -3.62
CA THR A 91 -8.65 -1.43 -4.47
C THR A 91 -8.27 0.05 -4.44
N LEU A 92 -9.25 0.94 -4.61
CA LEU A 92 -9.08 2.39 -4.47
C LEU A 92 -8.53 2.82 -3.10
N THR A 93 -9.00 2.15 -2.05
CA THR A 93 -8.51 2.35 -0.68
C THR A 93 -7.06 1.93 -0.54
N SER A 94 -6.70 0.76 -1.08
CA SER A 94 -5.32 0.25 -1.11
C SER A 94 -4.40 1.22 -1.83
N PHE A 95 -4.76 1.59 -3.07
CA PHE A 95 -4.05 2.58 -3.88
C PHE A 95 -3.73 3.86 -3.10
N ALA A 96 -4.74 4.45 -2.44
CA ALA A 96 -4.58 5.69 -1.69
C ALA A 96 -3.70 5.53 -0.44
N GLN A 97 -3.74 4.37 0.24
CA GLN A 97 -2.87 4.05 1.37
C GLN A 97 -1.41 3.84 0.94
N LEU A 98 -1.17 3.12 -0.17
CA LEU A 98 0.15 2.95 -0.76
C LEU A 98 0.76 4.29 -1.18
N LEU A 99 -0.01 5.12 -1.89
CA LEU A 99 0.44 6.45 -2.32
C LEU A 99 0.72 7.37 -1.13
N SER A 100 -0.11 7.30 -0.08
CA SER A 100 0.15 8.02 1.18
C SER A 100 1.43 7.54 1.87
N SER A 101 1.67 6.23 1.89
CA SER A 101 2.90 5.63 2.42
C SER A 101 4.14 6.09 1.66
N SER A 102 4.03 6.22 0.33
CA SER A 102 5.07 6.82 -0.52
C SER A 102 5.40 8.25 -0.09
N PHE A 103 4.38 9.11 0.00
CA PHE A 103 4.57 10.53 0.35
C PHE A 103 5.13 10.73 1.76
N VAL A 104 4.65 9.97 2.74
CA VAL A 104 5.16 10.04 4.12
C VAL A 104 6.62 9.60 4.16
N SER A 105 6.98 8.51 3.47
CA SER A 105 8.36 8.03 3.38
C SER A 105 9.29 9.04 2.69
N PHE A 106 8.84 9.66 1.60
CA PHE A 106 9.59 10.72 0.94
C PHE A 106 9.78 11.95 1.85
N ALA A 107 8.78 12.29 2.65
CA ALA A 107 8.88 13.37 3.64
C ALA A 107 9.95 13.05 4.71
N ILE A 108 10.09 11.79 5.12
CA ILE A 108 11.17 11.35 6.02
C ILE A 108 12.51 11.49 5.32
N TRP A 109 12.67 10.99 4.09
CA TRP A 109 13.90 11.14 3.30
C TRP A 109 14.33 12.60 3.20
N ARG A 110 13.41 13.49 2.84
CA ARG A 110 13.69 14.92 2.71
C ARG A 110 14.23 15.58 3.98
N ARG A 111 13.84 15.08 5.15
CA ARG A 111 14.29 15.59 6.46
C ARG A 111 15.57 14.94 6.95
N ARG A 112 15.87 13.73 6.45
CA ARG A 112 17.03 12.93 6.86
C ARG A 112 18.21 13.06 5.90
N LYS A 113 17.98 13.42 4.65
CA LYS A 113 19.05 13.58 3.65
C LYS A 113 20.03 14.67 4.08
N ASN A 114 21.30 14.42 3.81
CA ASN A 114 22.35 15.41 4.03
C ASN A 114 22.22 16.55 3.00
N ALA A 115 22.81 17.72 3.30
CA ALA A 115 22.81 18.88 2.39
C ALA A 115 23.66 18.67 1.13
N GLY A 116 24.43 17.58 1.04
CA GLY A 116 25.27 17.25 -0.10
C GLY A 116 24.50 16.67 -1.30
N ARG A 117 25.25 16.29 -2.33
CA ARG A 117 24.72 15.55 -3.49
C ARG A 117 24.15 14.21 -3.04
N PHE A 118 23.05 13.78 -3.67
CA PHE A 118 22.44 12.48 -3.41
C PHE A 118 23.44 11.34 -3.63
N ARG A 119 23.50 10.40 -2.67
CA ARG A 119 24.26 9.16 -2.78
C ARG A 119 23.38 8.01 -2.30
N LEU A 120 23.30 6.93 -3.09
CA LEU A 120 22.56 5.74 -2.68
C LEU A 120 23.11 5.16 -1.37
N THR A 121 24.42 5.24 -1.15
CA THR A 121 25.09 4.79 0.09
C THR A 121 24.70 5.58 1.34
N ASP A 122 24.03 6.73 1.21
CA ASP A 122 23.57 7.50 2.37
C ASP A 122 22.51 6.71 3.14
N LYS A 123 22.65 6.66 4.47
CA LYS A 123 21.72 5.95 5.36
C LYS A 123 20.27 6.37 5.14
N SER A 124 20.02 7.64 4.82
CA SER A 124 18.69 8.18 4.56
C SER A 124 18.06 7.67 3.26
N SER A 125 18.84 7.15 2.32
CA SER A 125 18.36 6.75 0.99
C SER A 125 17.34 5.62 1.04
N ILE A 126 17.31 4.82 2.11
CA ILE A 126 16.25 3.83 2.34
C ILE A 126 14.85 4.43 2.30
N TRP A 127 14.66 5.64 2.84
CA TRP A 127 13.36 6.29 2.86
C TRP A 127 12.91 6.71 1.46
N LEU A 128 13.86 7.01 0.56
CA LEU A 128 13.56 7.26 -0.85
C LEU A 128 13.26 5.96 -1.59
N ILE A 129 14.02 4.89 -1.32
CA ILE A 129 13.78 3.56 -1.89
C ILE A 129 12.38 3.07 -1.50
N ILE A 130 12.02 3.17 -0.21
CA ILE A 130 10.67 2.86 0.29
C ILE A 130 9.63 3.74 -0.42
N ALA A 131 9.86 5.05 -0.52
CA ALA A 131 8.91 5.93 -1.20
C ALA A 131 8.68 5.54 -2.66
N LEU A 132 9.74 5.20 -3.41
CA LEU A 132 9.64 4.76 -4.79
C LEU A 132 9.00 3.36 -4.89
N GLY A 133 9.31 2.45 -3.97
CA GLY A 133 8.68 1.13 -3.91
C GLY A 133 7.18 1.21 -3.69
N PHE A 134 6.71 2.00 -2.72
CA PHE A 134 5.27 2.20 -2.50
C PHE A 134 4.60 2.97 -3.64
N LEU A 135 5.31 3.86 -4.33
CA LEU A 135 4.76 4.52 -5.53
C LEU A 135 4.60 3.52 -6.68
N TYR A 136 5.57 2.62 -6.86
CA TYR A 136 5.48 1.53 -7.82
C TYR A 136 4.31 0.61 -7.49
N LEU A 137 4.18 0.16 -6.23
CA LEU A 137 3.06 -0.69 -5.80
C LEU A 137 1.71 0.01 -5.99
N ALA A 138 1.60 1.30 -5.69
CA ALA A 138 0.37 2.04 -5.97
C ALA A 138 0.05 2.07 -7.47
N ALA A 139 1.05 2.27 -8.34
CA ALA A 139 0.83 2.25 -9.78
C ALA A 139 0.45 0.85 -10.28
N ASP A 140 1.04 -0.19 -9.69
CA ASP A 140 0.76 -1.59 -10.00
C ASP A 140 -0.66 -1.99 -9.58
N GLU A 141 -1.14 -1.56 -8.42
CA GLU A 141 -2.51 -1.80 -7.93
C GLU A 141 -3.60 -1.28 -8.90
N GLU A 142 -3.32 -0.19 -9.63
CA GLU A 142 -4.29 0.42 -10.56
C GLU A 142 -4.11 -0.06 -12.01
N ILE A 143 -2.87 -0.30 -12.44
CA ILE A 143 -2.55 -0.61 -13.84
C ILE A 143 -2.40 -2.12 -14.06
N LEU A 144 -2.32 -2.91 -12.99
CA LEU A 144 -2.09 -4.35 -13.01
C LEU A 144 -0.84 -4.67 -13.84
N LEU A 145 0.26 -3.97 -13.55
CA LEU A 145 1.51 -4.12 -14.31
C LEU A 145 2.06 -5.54 -14.20
N HIS A 146 1.83 -6.21 -13.06
CA HIS A 146 2.20 -7.59 -12.86
C HIS A 146 1.40 -8.55 -13.76
N GLU A 147 0.09 -8.37 -13.94
CA GLU A 147 -0.73 -9.24 -14.81
C GLU A 147 -0.47 -9.02 -16.32
N GLY A 148 -0.09 -7.81 -16.70
CA GLY A 148 0.21 -7.49 -18.10
C GLY A 148 1.43 -8.25 -18.64
N ALA A 149 2.34 -8.70 -17.78
CA ALA A 149 3.59 -9.34 -18.17
C ALA A 149 3.35 -10.74 -18.74
N GLY A 150 2.60 -11.60 -18.04
CA GLY A 150 2.23 -12.94 -18.53
C GLY A 150 1.48 -12.88 -19.86
N HIS A 151 0.47 -12.00 -19.96
CA HIS A 151 -0.28 -11.82 -21.20
C HIS A 151 0.57 -11.32 -22.38
N ALA A 152 1.49 -10.38 -22.14
CA ALA A 152 2.39 -9.89 -23.18
C ALA A 152 3.34 -10.98 -23.69
N VAL A 153 3.93 -11.77 -22.79
CA VAL A 153 4.82 -12.90 -23.15
C VAL A 153 4.05 -13.95 -23.93
N ASN A 154 2.86 -14.35 -23.47
CA ASN A 154 2.03 -15.33 -24.19
C ASN A 154 1.63 -14.83 -25.58
N LYS A 155 1.31 -13.53 -25.72
CA LYS A 155 0.98 -12.91 -27.01
C LYS A 155 2.18 -12.85 -27.97
N ILE A 156 3.39 -12.62 -27.47
CA ILE A 156 4.61 -12.51 -28.29
C ILE A 156 5.13 -13.89 -28.71
N PHE A 157 5.17 -14.85 -27.78
CA PHE A 157 5.82 -16.14 -28.01
C PHE A 157 4.85 -17.27 -28.39
N GLY A 158 3.54 -17.06 -28.31
CA GLY A 158 2.54 -18.09 -28.62
C GLY A 158 2.62 -19.31 -27.71
N LEU A 159 3.28 -19.16 -26.55
CA LEU A 159 3.31 -20.17 -25.51
C LEU A 159 1.92 -20.14 -24.87
N GLY A 160 1.18 -21.25 -24.95
CA GLY A 160 -0.11 -21.36 -24.26
C GLY A 160 0.05 -21.15 -22.75
N GLU A 161 -1.05 -21.00 -22.02
CA GLU A 161 -1.10 -20.81 -20.55
C GLU A 161 -0.64 -22.04 -19.74
N VAL A 162 0.36 -22.78 -20.22
CA VAL A 162 0.86 -24.02 -19.64
C VAL A 162 2.30 -23.85 -19.16
N GLY A 163 2.50 -24.10 -17.87
CA GLY A 163 3.82 -24.23 -17.24
C GLY A 163 4.30 -22.96 -16.52
N LEU A 164 5.62 -22.76 -16.47
CA LEU A 164 6.28 -21.71 -15.67
C LEU A 164 5.84 -20.29 -16.04
N TRP A 165 5.40 -20.05 -17.27
CA TRP A 165 4.97 -18.73 -17.75
C TRP A 165 3.61 -18.31 -17.17
N ALA A 166 2.78 -19.26 -16.75
CA ALA A 166 1.52 -18.98 -16.07
C ALA A 166 1.71 -18.44 -14.65
N HIS A 167 2.92 -18.52 -14.10
CA HIS A 167 3.27 -18.06 -12.75
C HIS A 167 4.26 -16.88 -12.76
N LEU A 168 4.47 -16.24 -13.92
CA LEU A 168 5.42 -15.14 -14.02
C LEU A 168 5.00 -13.98 -13.12
N ASP A 169 3.70 -13.76 -12.99
CA ASP A 169 3.11 -12.65 -12.25
C ASP A 169 3.34 -12.87 -10.74
N ASP A 170 3.07 -14.08 -10.22
CA ASP A 170 3.42 -14.51 -8.85
C ASP A 170 4.92 -14.34 -8.55
N MET A 171 5.77 -14.72 -9.52
CA MET A 171 7.22 -14.61 -9.39
C MET A 171 7.69 -13.14 -9.34
N LEU A 172 7.03 -12.24 -10.06
CA LEU A 172 7.32 -10.81 -10.02
C LEU A 172 6.98 -10.20 -8.66
N VAL A 173 5.80 -10.52 -8.10
CA VAL A 173 5.40 -10.09 -6.75
C VAL A 173 6.41 -10.59 -5.71
N GLY A 174 6.78 -11.87 -5.78
CA GLY A 174 7.80 -12.46 -4.91
C GLY A 174 9.16 -11.77 -5.04
N LEU A 175 9.59 -11.44 -6.27
CA LEU A 175 10.86 -10.76 -6.54
C LEU A 175 10.90 -9.36 -5.91
N TYR A 176 9.85 -8.56 -6.05
CA TYR A 176 9.79 -7.23 -5.42
C TYR A 176 9.78 -7.32 -3.90
N GLY A 177 9.10 -8.33 -3.33
CA GLY A 177 9.15 -8.64 -1.90
C GLY A 177 10.59 -8.90 -1.41
N VAL A 178 11.34 -9.74 -2.12
CA VAL A 178 12.75 -10.04 -1.81
C VAL A 178 13.62 -8.79 -1.90
N VAL A 179 13.47 -7.99 -2.96
CA VAL A 179 14.20 -6.72 -3.13
C VAL A 179 13.89 -5.76 -1.98
N GLY A 180 12.62 -5.66 -1.57
CA GLY A 180 12.19 -4.86 -0.43
C GLY A 180 12.86 -5.29 0.87
N VAL A 181 12.83 -6.58 1.21
CA VAL A 181 13.48 -7.13 2.41
C VAL A 181 14.99 -6.92 2.37
N ALA A 182 15.63 -7.15 1.23
CA ALA A 182 17.06 -6.91 1.05
C ALA A 182 17.41 -5.44 1.29
N ALA A 183 16.63 -4.49 0.76
CA ALA A 183 16.81 -3.07 1.02
C ALA A 183 16.66 -2.76 2.53
N LEU A 184 15.62 -3.26 3.20
CA LEU A 184 15.45 -3.04 4.64
C LEU A 184 16.62 -3.61 5.45
N TRP A 185 17.14 -4.78 5.07
CA TRP A 185 18.29 -5.40 5.72
C TRP A 185 19.58 -4.59 5.55
N LEU A 186 19.86 -4.12 4.33
CA LEU A 186 21.05 -3.32 4.02
C LEU A 186 21.06 -2.00 4.80
N TYR A 187 19.90 -1.35 4.95
CA TYR A 187 19.75 -0.07 5.64
C TYR A 187 19.21 -0.18 7.07
N ARG A 188 19.23 -1.39 7.67
CA ARG A 188 18.67 -1.66 9.01
C ARG A 188 19.15 -0.70 10.10
N ARG A 189 20.40 -0.23 10.01
CA ARG A 189 20.98 0.73 10.96
C ARG A 189 20.24 2.07 10.98
N GLU A 190 19.73 2.55 9.85
CA GLU A 190 18.89 3.76 9.82
C GLU A 190 17.50 3.48 10.38
N LEU A 191 16.89 2.34 10.01
CA LEU A 191 15.55 1.96 10.44
C LEU A 191 15.45 1.78 11.96
N LEU A 192 16.47 1.19 12.59
CA LEU A 192 16.53 0.99 14.04
C LEU A 192 16.56 2.30 14.83
N LEU A 193 16.79 3.45 14.19
CA LEU A 193 16.61 4.76 14.82
C LEU A 193 15.13 5.12 15.07
N PHE A 194 14.21 4.33 14.52
CA PHE A 194 12.75 4.53 14.55
C PHE A 194 12.05 3.27 15.11
N PRO A 195 12.26 2.90 16.39
CA PRO A 195 11.83 1.60 16.93
C PRO A 195 10.32 1.38 16.90
N ALA A 196 9.53 2.45 17.06
CA ALA A 196 8.07 2.36 16.91
C ALA A 196 7.66 2.08 15.45
N CYS A 197 8.34 2.69 14.47
CA CYS A 197 8.13 2.41 13.06
C CYS A 197 8.46 0.94 12.76
N VAL A 198 9.66 0.47 13.17
CA VAL A 198 10.09 -0.92 12.92
C VAL A 198 9.11 -1.96 13.48
N ARG A 199 8.59 -1.77 14.70
CA ARG A 199 7.58 -2.69 15.27
C ARG A 199 6.29 -2.73 14.45
N LEU A 200 5.81 -1.57 13.99
CA LEU A 200 4.61 -1.49 13.15
C LEU A 200 4.85 -2.10 11.77
N LEU A 201 6.02 -1.84 11.16
CA LEU A 201 6.41 -2.48 9.90
C LEU A 201 6.47 -4.00 10.05
N ALA A 202 7.03 -4.52 11.15
CA ALA A 202 7.09 -5.96 11.39
C ALA A 202 5.69 -6.58 11.44
N VAL A 203 4.73 -5.95 12.12
CA VAL A 203 3.33 -6.41 12.12
C VAL A 203 2.72 -6.31 10.72
N GLY A 204 2.94 -5.21 10.00
CA GLY A 204 2.49 -5.06 8.61
C GLY A 204 3.04 -6.18 7.72
N PHE A 205 4.33 -6.51 7.82
CA PHE A 205 4.94 -7.62 7.08
C PHE A 205 4.33 -8.98 7.40
N VAL A 206 3.89 -9.23 8.64
CA VAL A 206 3.16 -10.47 8.96
C VAL A 206 1.87 -10.53 8.16
N PHE A 207 1.09 -9.45 8.14
CA PHE A 207 -0.14 -9.40 7.34
C PHE A 207 0.11 -9.46 5.83
N LEU A 208 1.17 -8.82 5.34
CA LEU A 208 1.57 -8.92 3.93
C LEU A 208 1.90 -10.37 3.54
N VAL A 209 2.64 -11.10 4.39
CA VAL A 209 2.97 -12.51 4.14
C VAL A 209 1.71 -13.37 4.18
N LEU A 210 0.75 -13.07 5.08
CA LEU A 210 -0.53 -13.76 5.13
C LEU A 210 -1.36 -13.50 3.87
N SER A 211 -1.37 -12.26 3.36
CA SER A 211 -2.00 -11.88 2.10
C SER A 211 -1.42 -12.68 0.93
N VAL A 212 -0.10 -12.60 0.70
CA VAL A 212 0.59 -13.37 -0.36
C VAL A 212 0.37 -14.89 -0.23
N ALA A 213 0.32 -15.42 0.99
CA ALA A 213 0.05 -16.84 1.21
C ALA A 213 -1.40 -17.22 0.92
N ALA A 214 -2.35 -16.33 1.22
CA ALA A 214 -3.76 -16.52 0.90
C ALA A 214 -3.97 -16.47 -0.62
N ASP A 215 -3.42 -15.46 -1.29
CA ASP A 215 -3.44 -15.31 -2.75
C ASP A 215 -2.86 -16.54 -3.48
N ALA A 216 -1.65 -16.97 -3.09
CA ALA A 216 -1.02 -18.15 -3.68
C ALA A 216 -1.85 -19.44 -3.45
N ALA A 217 -2.60 -19.51 -2.35
CA ALA A 217 -3.50 -20.63 -2.09
C ALA A 217 -4.81 -20.53 -2.89
N SER A 218 -5.37 -19.32 -3.05
CA SER A 218 -6.58 -19.07 -3.84
C SER A 218 -6.33 -19.13 -5.34
N HIS A 219 -5.10 -19.08 -5.83
CA HIS A 219 -4.82 -19.19 -7.27
C HIS A 219 -5.28 -20.50 -7.95
N ARG A 220 -5.57 -21.57 -7.19
CA ARG A 220 -6.04 -22.84 -7.75
C ARG A 220 -7.31 -23.34 -7.05
N PRO A 221 -8.51 -23.18 -7.64
CA PRO A 221 -9.74 -23.73 -7.05
C PRO A 221 -9.65 -25.25 -6.86
N ASP A 222 -8.93 -25.94 -7.74
CA ASP A 222 -8.67 -27.38 -7.67
C ASP A 222 -7.96 -27.80 -6.38
N PHE A 223 -7.10 -26.95 -5.81
CA PHE A 223 -6.40 -27.27 -4.56
C PHE A 223 -7.40 -27.44 -3.41
N PHE A 224 -8.28 -26.46 -3.21
CA PHE A 224 -9.31 -26.51 -2.18
C PHE A 224 -10.40 -27.54 -2.48
N VAL A 225 -10.82 -27.66 -3.74
CA VAL A 225 -11.81 -28.66 -4.17
C VAL A 225 -11.29 -30.07 -3.99
N GLY A 226 -10.01 -30.33 -4.29
CA GLY A 226 -9.38 -31.63 -4.07
C GLY A 226 -9.25 -31.99 -2.59
N LEU A 227 -8.95 -31.01 -1.72
CA LEU A 227 -8.76 -31.24 -0.28
C LEU A 227 -10.08 -31.35 0.50
N LEU A 228 -11.07 -30.52 0.16
CA LEU A 228 -12.30 -30.35 0.96
C LEU A 228 -13.58 -30.81 0.25
N GLY A 229 -13.49 -31.20 -1.03
CA GLY A 229 -14.62 -31.51 -1.90
C GLY A 229 -15.21 -30.27 -2.59
N PRO A 230 -16.11 -30.42 -3.58
CA PRO A 230 -16.54 -29.33 -4.45
C PRO A 230 -17.18 -28.12 -3.74
N GLN A 231 -18.17 -28.35 -2.87
CA GLN A 231 -18.86 -27.25 -2.19
C GLN A 231 -17.97 -26.55 -1.16
N ARG A 232 -17.33 -27.30 -0.25
CA ARG A 232 -16.47 -26.73 0.79
C ARG A 232 -15.20 -26.13 0.23
N GLY A 233 -14.65 -26.72 -0.83
CA GLY A 233 -13.50 -26.21 -1.54
C GLY A 233 -13.77 -24.86 -2.19
N MET A 234 -14.91 -24.70 -2.85
CA MET A 234 -15.30 -23.41 -3.43
C MET A 234 -15.54 -22.34 -2.35
N THR A 235 -16.13 -22.71 -1.21
CA THR A 235 -16.27 -21.79 -0.07
C THR A 235 -14.91 -21.38 0.50
N ALA A 236 -13.97 -22.33 0.66
CA ALA A 236 -12.62 -22.03 1.14
C ALA A 236 -11.81 -21.18 0.16
N TYR A 237 -11.99 -21.41 -1.15
CA TYR A 237 -11.41 -20.60 -2.22
C TYR A 237 -11.86 -19.14 -2.12
N ASN A 238 -13.18 -18.88 -2.04
CA ASN A 238 -13.70 -17.51 -1.92
C ASN A 238 -13.25 -16.85 -0.60
N LEU A 239 -13.21 -17.61 0.49
CA LEU A 239 -12.70 -17.10 1.77
C LEU A 239 -11.20 -16.74 1.68
N GLY A 240 -10.43 -17.47 0.87
CA GLY A 240 -9.03 -17.17 0.59
C GLY A 240 -8.86 -15.80 -0.07
N GLU A 241 -9.66 -15.52 -1.12
CA GLU A 241 -9.70 -14.22 -1.79
C GLU A 241 -10.06 -13.09 -0.80
N ASP A 242 -11.11 -13.28 0.01
CA ASP A 242 -11.52 -12.27 1.01
C ASP A 242 -10.42 -12.01 2.07
N VAL A 243 -9.74 -13.08 2.52
CA VAL A 243 -8.67 -12.99 3.53
C VAL A 243 -7.45 -12.29 2.99
N ASP A 244 -7.09 -12.54 1.73
CA ASP A 244 -5.99 -11.86 1.06
C ASP A 244 -6.18 -10.33 1.08
N GLU A 245 -7.31 -9.88 0.55
CA GLU A 245 -7.64 -8.45 0.43
C GLU A 245 -7.72 -7.75 1.78
N LEU A 246 -8.32 -8.39 2.79
CA LEU A 246 -8.35 -7.87 4.15
C LEU A 246 -6.94 -7.80 4.77
N ALA A 247 -6.11 -8.82 4.58
CA ALA A 247 -4.75 -8.85 5.11
C ALA A 247 -3.88 -7.79 4.43
N LYS A 248 -4.03 -7.58 3.12
CA LYS A 248 -3.38 -6.50 2.35
C LYS A 248 -3.72 -5.13 2.94
N LEU A 249 -5.01 -4.80 3.09
CA LEU A 249 -5.45 -3.54 3.70
C LEU A 249 -4.88 -3.34 5.10
N ILE A 250 -4.94 -4.37 5.97
CA ILE A 250 -4.42 -4.27 7.34
C ILE A 250 -2.90 -4.01 7.33
N SER A 251 -2.16 -4.68 6.44
CA SER A 251 -0.71 -4.48 6.27
C SER A 251 -0.38 -3.02 5.95
N GLU A 252 -1.06 -2.44 4.96
CA GLU A 252 -0.86 -1.06 4.55
C GLU A 252 -1.19 -0.06 5.66
N MET A 253 -2.24 -0.33 6.44
CA MET A 253 -2.57 0.48 7.62
C MET A 253 -1.42 0.53 8.62
N PHE A 254 -0.79 -0.63 8.89
CA PHE A 254 0.38 -0.71 9.76
C PHE A 254 1.59 0.00 9.17
N PHE A 255 1.83 -0.13 7.86
CA PHE A 255 2.91 0.58 7.16
C PHE A 255 2.75 2.10 7.25
N LEU A 256 1.59 2.64 6.86
CA LEU A 256 1.33 4.08 6.90
C LEU A 256 1.40 4.63 8.33
N THR A 257 0.87 3.89 9.31
CA THR A 257 0.98 4.25 10.73
C THR A 257 2.43 4.23 11.21
N GLY A 258 3.22 3.25 10.78
CA GLY A 258 4.66 3.13 11.03
C GLY A 258 5.44 4.32 10.49
N PHE A 259 5.21 4.67 9.22
CA PHE A 259 5.85 5.82 8.58
C PHE A 259 5.44 7.14 9.22
N SER A 260 4.17 7.30 9.61
CA SER A 260 3.72 8.47 10.36
C SER A 260 4.47 8.62 11.68
N SER A 261 4.65 7.51 12.42
CA SER A 261 5.49 7.47 13.63
C SER A 261 6.95 7.84 13.34
N GLY A 262 7.52 7.32 12.25
CA GLY A 262 8.87 7.66 11.79
C GLY A 262 9.04 9.16 11.48
N LEU A 263 8.04 9.76 10.82
CA LEU A 263 8.02 11.18 10.49
C LEU A 263 7.99 12.07 11.74
N ARG A 264 7.29 11.65 12.81
CA ARG A 264 7.30 12.35 14.11
C ARG A 264 8.72 12.44 14.68
N VAL A 265 9.42 11.30 14.71
CA VAL A 265 10.81 11.23 15.21
C VAL A 265 11.77 12.04 14.34
N ALA A 266 11.63 11.94 13.01
CA ALA A 266 12.48 12.70 12.08
C ALA A 266 12.36 14.21 12.30
N ARG A 267 11.16 14.71 12.59
CA ARG A 267 10.91 16.13 12.89
C ARG A 267 11.55 16.57 14.22
N GLY A 268 11.36 15.79 15.28
CA GLY A 268 11.91 16.11 16.61
C GLY A 268 13.43 16.28 16.59
N ARG A 269 14.13 15.45 15.81
CA ARG A 269 15.60 15.52 15.68
C ARG A 269 16.07 16.76 14.91
N THR A 270 15.39 17.15 13.82
CA THR A 270 15.75 18.36 13.07
C THR A 270 15.57 19.62 13.92
N GLY A 271 14.49 19.69 14.71
CA GLY A 271 14.23 20.82 15.62
C GLY A 271 15.30 20.96 16.70
N ALA A 272 15.68 19.85 17.34
CA ALA A 272 16.73 19.84 18.36
C ALA A 272 18.11 20.27 17.82
N ALA A 273 18.46 19.85 16.59
CA ALA A 273 19.71 20.26 15.96
C ALA A 273 19.75 21.75 15.60
N ALA A 274 18.63 22.31 15.12
CA ALA A 274 18.52 23.73 14.82
C ALA A 274 18.62 24.60 16.08
N GLY A 275 17.97 24.19 17.17
CA GLY A 275 18.05 24.91 18.46
C GLY A 275 19.46 24.97 19.02
N LYS A 276 20.24 23.88 18.94
CA LYS A 276 21.64 23.87 19.37
C LYS A 276 22.54 24.81 18.56
N LYS A 277 22.28 24.96 17.26
CA LYS A 277 23.04 25.86 16.38
C LYS A 277 22.72 27.34 16.60
N ALA A 278 21.50 27.66 17.04
CA ALA A 278 21.13 29.03 17.37
C ALA A 278 21.64 29.50 18.74
N ALA A 279 21.96 28.56 19.63
CA ALA A 279 22.48 28.83 20.98
C ALA A 279 24.02 28.84 21.06
N ALA A 280 24.72 28.52 19.98
CA ALA A 280 26.18 28.51 19.86
C ALA A 280 26.65 29.64 18.96
#